data_AF-A0A6B0V1L8-F1
#
_entry.id   AF-A0A6B0V1L8-F1
#
_cell.length_a   1.000
_cell.length_b   1.000
_cell.length_c   1.000
_cell.angle_alpha   90.00
_cell.angle_beta   90.00
_cell.angle_gamma   90.00
#
_symmetry.space_group_name_H-M   'P 1'
#
loop_
_entity.id
_entity.type
_entity.pdbx_description
1 polymer ?
#
loop_
_entity_poly.entity_id
_entity_poly.type
_entity_poly.pdbx_seq_one_letter_code
_entity_poly.pdbx_strand_id
1 'polypeptide(L)'
;MGLLLGSRACPECEAAMTLQARARSADGYSWRCAVWMTREVPKRKPVKVQCRGEVSVRSGSFFEGSHLTLLQLMRVICLWCRNLPCAVIRWGTGVAGGTMTDWASFCREVVVNAVFTHSGMIGGEGVTVELDESMFGRRKYHRGYLRPGQWVFGGVERGSGCCFLVPVETCDAKIPARANSRVGPPWNKNNH
;
A
#
# COMPACT_ATOMS: atom_id res chain seq x y z
N MET A 1 0.48 -2.63 8.22
CA MET A 1 -0.54 -3.54 7.66
C MET A 1 0.18 -4.47 6.68
N GLY A 2 0.00 -5.79 6.78
CA GLY A 2 0.64 -6.76 5.89
C GLY A 2 -0.25 -7.14 4.70
N LEU A 3 0.33 -7.86 3.72
CA LEU A 3 -0.41 -8.35 2.55
C LEU A 3 -1.46 -9.40 2.93
N LEU A 4 -1.11 -10.34 3.80
CA LEU A 4 -2.00 -11.31 4.43
C LEU A 4 -1.49 -11.56 5.85
N LEU A 5 -2.38 -11.92 6.77
CA LEU A 5 -1.97 -12.32 8.12
C LEU A 5 -1.49 -13.77 8.10
N GLY A 6 -0.40 -14.06 8.82
CA GLY A 6 0.08 -15.44 9.04
C GLY A 6 -0.68 -16.18 10.15
N SER A 7 -1.37 -15.47 11.02
CA SER A 7 -2.15 -16.01 12.13
C SER A 7 -3.31 -15.09 12.49
N ARG A 8 -4.39 -15.63 13.05
CA ARG A 8 -5.56 -14.86 13.48
C ARG A 8 -6.27 -15.48 14.67
N ALA A 9 -6.82 -14.64 15.53
CA ALA A 9 -7.73 -15.03 16.61
C ALA A 9 -9.20 -15.05 16.14
N CYS A 10 -9.95 -16.02 16.65
CA CYS A 10 -11.38 -16.17 16.38
C CYS A 10 -12.17 -14.99 16.98
N PRO A 11 -13.06 -14.31 16.23
CA PRO A 11 -13.86 -13.21 16.80
C PRO A 11 -14.90 -13.68 17.82
N GLU A 12 -15.22 -14.98 17.88
CA GLU A 12 -16.22 -15.54 18.82
C GLU A 12 -15.60 -16.03 20.14
N CYS A 13 -14.39 -16.57 20.10
CA CYS A 13 -13.78 -17.25 21.25
C CYS A 13 -12.30 -16.94 21.47
N GLU A 14 -11.74 -16.00 20.70
CA GLU A 14 -10.35 -15.51 20.75
C GLU A 14 -9.23 -16.55 20.50
N ALA A 15 -9.58 -17.82 20.42
CA ALA A 15 -8.67 -18.90 20.10
C ALA A 15 -8.03 -18.75 18.71
N ALA A 16 -6.83 -19.28 18.56
CA ALA A 16 -6.13 -19.30 17.28
C ALA A 16 -6.94 -20.06 16.21
N MET A 17 -7.10 -19.44 15.06
CA MET A 17 -7.77 -20.01 13.89
C MET A 17 -6.77 -20.78 13.02
N THR A 18 -7.29 -21.71 12.22
CA THR A 18 -6.51 -22.43 11.20
C THR A 18 -7.01 -22.05 9.81
N LEU A 19 -6.09 -22.00 8.85
CA LEU A 19 -6.43 -21.78 7.45
C LEU A 19 -6.94 -23.10 6.86
N GLN A 20 -8.16 -23.09 6.33
CA GLN A 20 -8.81 -24.30 5.81
C GLN A 20 -9.28 -24.09 4.37
N ALA A 21 -9.16 -25.13 3.54
CA ALA A 21 -9.67 -25.12 2.17
C ALA A 21 -11.20 -25.07 2.15
N ARG A 22 -11.75 -24.19 1.31
CA ARG A 22 -13.19 -23.98 1.15
C ARG A 22 -13.49 -23.56 -0.28
N ALA A 23 -13.99 -24.50 -1.08
CA ALA A 23 -14.33 -24.24 -2.48
C ALA A 23 -15.37 -23.11 -2.67
N ARG A 24 -16.20 -22.83 -1.66
CA ARG A 24 -17.20 -21.75 -1.69
C ARG A 24 -16.63 -20.36 -1.41
N SER A 25 -15.41 -20.23 -0.88
CA SER A 25 -14.82 -18.91 -0.67
C SER A 25 -14.22 -18.41 -1.98
N ALA A 26 -14.19 -17.07 -2.15
CA ALA A 26 -13.64 -16.45 -3.36
C ALA A 26 -12.19 -16.85 -3.65
N ASP A 27 -11.43 -17.14 -2.59
CA ASP A 27 -9.99 -17.43 -2.66
C ASP A 27 -9.66 -18.91 -2.42
N GLY A 28 -10.68 -19.78 -2.30
CA GLY A 28 -10.51 -21.20 -2.04
C GLY A 28 -10.09 -21.56 -0.60
N TYR A 29 -9.84 -20.57 0.26
CA TYR A 29 -9.50 -20.73 1.68
C TYR A 29 -10.30 -19.79 2.58
N SER A 30 -10.47 -20.15 3.85
CA SER A 30 -10.93 -19.24 4.92
C SER A 30 -10.32 -19.60 6.27
N TRP A 31 -10.20 -18.60 7.15
CA TRP A 31 -9.82 -18.82 8.55
C TRP A 31 -11.00 -19.43 9.28
N ARG A 32 -10.76 -20.56 9.96
CA ARG A 32 -11.79 -21.26 10.71
C ARG A 32 -11.34 -21.60 12.12
N CYS A 33 -12.25 -21.37 13.06
CA CYS A 33 -12.11 -21.90 14.39
C CYS A 33 -12.45 -23.39 14.40
N ALA A 34 -11.64 -24.16 15.14
CA ALA A 34 -11.85 -25.59 15.35
C ALA A 34 -12.14 -25.92 16.83
N VAL A 35 -12.21 -24.91 17.70
CA VAL A 35 -12.40 -25.09 19.15
C VAL A 35 -13.77 -25.64 19.45
N TRP A 36 -13.83 -26.61 20.37
CA TRP A 36 -15.06 -27.08 20.97
C TRP A 36 -15.33 -26.31 22.25
N MET A 37 -16.52 -25.71 22.35
CA MET A 37 -16.98 -24.92 23.48
C MET A 37 -18.23 -25.55 24.10
N THR A 38 -18.46 -25.28 25.37
CA THR A 38 -19.69 -25.66 26.05
C THR A 38 -20.71 -24.53 25.89
N ARG A 39 -21.88 -24.84 25.34
CA ARG A 39 -22.98 -23.88 25.21
C ARG A 39 -24.07 -24.20 26.22
N GLU A 40 -24.41 -23.23 27.05
CA GLU A 40 -25.56 -23.32 27.93
C GLU A 40 -26.85 -23.27 27.12
N VAL A 41 -27.82 -24.09 27.52
CA VAL A 41 -29.13 -24.17 26.87
C VAL A 41 -30.19 -24.07 27.95
N PRO A 42 -31.16 -23.13 27.85
CA PRO A 42 -32.21 -23.01 28.84
C PRO A 42 -32.95 -24.34 29.04
N LYS A 43 -33.15 -24.73 30.31
CA LYS A 43 -33.88 -25.95 30.71
C LYS A 43 -33.29 -27.26 30.16
N ARG A 44 -32.01 -27.31 29.78
CA ARG A 44 -31.31 -28.52 29.32
C ARG A 44 -29.89 -28.57 29.87
N LYS A 45 -29.26 -29.76 29.84
CA LYS A 45 -27.84 -29.90 30.17
C LYS A 45 -26.99 -29.15 29.14
N PRO A 46 -25.85 -28.55 29.55
CA PRO A 46 -24.92 -27.91 28.63
C PRO A 46 -24.47 -28.87 27.55
N VAL A 47 -24.35 -28.38 26.32
CA VAL A 47 -23.94 -29.18 25.15
C VAL A 47 -22.59 -28.73 24.63
N LYS A 48 -21.73 -29.68 24.26
CA LYS A 48 -20.49 -29.37 23.54
C LYS A 48 -20.83 -29.06 22.09
N VAL A 49 -20.41 -27.89 21.61
CA VAL A 49 -20.58 -27.45 20.22
C VAL A 49 -19.25 -26.96 19.69
N GLN A 50 -19.01 -27.14 18.39
CA GLN A 50 -17.85 -26.55 17.74
C GLN A 50 -18.11 -25.07 17.45
N CYS A 51 -17.14 -24.21 17.76
CA CYS A 51 -17.15 -22.79 17.39
C CYS A 51 -17.26 -22.65 15.87
N ARG A 52 -18.10 -21.71 15.43
CA ARG A 52 -18.43 -21.50 14.01
C ARG A 52 -17.75 -20.27 13.43
N GLY A 53 -16.89 -19.62 14.21
CA GLY A 53 -16.10 -18.48 13.77
C GLY A 53 -15.38 -18.77 12.45
N GLU A 54 -15.72 -17.97 11.45
CA GLU A 54 -15.15 -18.00 10.12
C GLU A 54 -14.79 -16.58 9.69
N VAL A 55 -13.61 -16.43 9.10
CA VAL A 55 -13.20 -15.14 8.55
C VAL A 55 -12.50 -15.30 7.21
N SER A 56 -12.72 -14.32 6.32
CA SER A 56 -12.00 -14.22 5.05
C SER A 56 -10.49 -14.14 5.28
N VAL A 57 -9.72 -14.78 4.40
CA VAL A 57 -8.25 -14.68 4.37
C VAL A 57 -7.75 -13.24 4.18
N ARG A 58 -8.57 -12.40 3.57
CA ARG A 58 -8.27 -11.00 3.25
C ARG A 58 -8.55 -10.03 4.41
N SER A 59 -9.29 -10.44 5.43
CA SER A 59 -9.67 -9.51 6.49
C SER A 59 -8.48 -9.18 7.41
N GLY A 60 -8.33 -7.90 7.75
CA GLY A 60 -7.18 -7.33 8.46
C GLY A 60 -5.95 -7.10 7.57
N SER A 61 -6.09 -7.21 6.24
CA SER A 61 -4.98 -7.14 5.30
C SER A 61 -5.16 -6.04 4.26
N PHE A 62 -4.12 -5.78 3.48
CA PHE A 62 -4.18 -4.87 2.34
C PHE A 62 -5.31 -5.21 1.33
N PHE A 63 -5.77 -6.46 1.28
CA PHE A 63 -6.84 -6.91 0.37
C PHE A 63 -8.25 -6.89 0.98
N GLU A 64 -8.39 -6.38 2.20
CA GLU A 64 -9.69 -6.33 2.90
C GLU A 64 -10.72 -5.52 2.10
N GLY A 65 -11.98 -5.97 2.11
CA GLY A 65 -13.08 -5.30 1.42
C GLY A 65 -13.12 -5.47 -0.11
N SER A 66 -12.11 -6.09 -0.73
CA SER A 66 -12.10 -6.33 -2.17
C SER A 66 -13.17 -7.35 -2.61
N HIS A 67 -13.74 -7.17 -3.80
CA HIS A 67 -14.55 -8.19 -4.46
C HIS A 67 -13.76 -9.03 -5.48
N LEU A 68 -12.52 -8.65 -5.76
CA LEU A 68 -11.63 -9.41 -6.63
C LEU A 68 -10.96 -10.54 -5.84
N THR A 69 -10.77 -11.68 -6.51
CA THR A 69 -9.98 -12.79 -5.96
C THR A 69 -8.53 -12.38 -5.75
N LEU A 70 -7.82 -13.02 -4.80
CA LEU A 70 -6.40 -12.79 -4.58
C LEU A 70 -5.58 -12.95 -5.86
N LEU A 71 -5.90 -13.94 -6.70
CA LEU A 71 -5.21 -14.14 -7.97
C LEU A 71 -5.38 -12.95 -8.93
N GLN A 72 -6.59 -12.41 -9.03
CA GLN A 72 -6.85 -11.20 -9.83
C GLN A 72 -6.11 -9.99 -9.27
N LEU A 73 -6.13 -9.81 -7.94
CA LEU A 73 -5.43 -8.73 -7.26
C LEU A 73 -3.92 -8.79 -7.50
N MET A 74 -3.33 -9.98 -7.39
CA MET A 74 -1.92 -10.21 -7.69
C MET A 74 -1.60 -9.84 -9.13
N ARG A 75 -2.43 -10.27 -10.10
CA ARG A 75 -2.24 -9.89 -11.51
C ARG A 75 -2.29 -8.38 -11.72
N VAL A 76 -3.29 -7.71 -11.15
CA VAL A 76 -3.42 -6.24 -11.25
C VAL A 76 -2.17 -5.55 -10.70
N ILE A 77 -1.75 -5.90 -9.48
CA ILE A 77 -0.58 -5.29 -8.84
C ILE A 77 0.69 -5.57 -9.65
N CYS A 78 0.91 -6.83 -10.05
CA CYS A 78 2.08 -7.21 -10.85
C CYS A 78 2.17 -6.50 -12.20
N LEU A 79 1.04 -6.24 -12.86
CA LEU A 79 1.00 -5.52 -14.13
C LEU A 79 1.15 -4.01 -13.92
N TRP A 80 0.60 -3.47 -12.82
CA TRP A 80 0.76 -2.08 -12.44
C TRP A 80 2.20 -1.74 -12.08
N CYS A 81 2.88 -2.60 -11.32
CA CYS A 81 4.31 -2.47 -10.99
C CYS A 81 5.21 -2.50 -12.24
N ARG A 82 4.77 -3.16 -13.32
CA ARG A 82 5.45 -3.15 -14.63
C ARG A 82 5.14 -1.89 -15.46
N ASN A 83 4.50 -0.89 -14.84
CA ASN A 83 4.12 0.38 -15.46
C ASN A 83 3.26 0.20 -16.72
N LEU A 84 2.38 -0.81 -16.75
CA LEU A 84 1.45 -1.00 -17.86
C LEU A 84 0.28 0.00 -17.76
N PRO A 85 -0.23 0.51 -18.90
CA PRO A 85 -1.38 1.41 -18.88
C PRO A 85 -2.61 0.74 -18.25
N CYS A 86 -3.36 1.47 -17.42
CA CYS A 86 -4.56 0.95 -16.76
C CYS A 86 -5.56 0.33 -17.77
N ALA A 87 -5.64 0.85 -19.00
CA ALA A 87 -6.47 0.28 -20.06
C ALA A 87 -6.04 -1.16 -20.44
N VAL A 88 -4.74 -1.40 -20.56
CA VAL A 88 -4.18 -2.73 -20.87
C VAL A 88 -4.39 -3.69 -19.71
N ILE A 89 -4.16 -3.23 -18.48
CA ILE A 89 -4.38 -4.04 -17.27
C ILE A 89 -5.84 -4.47 -17.18
N ARG A 90 -6.78 -3.54 -17.40
CA ARG A 90 -8.20 -3.84 -17.41
C ARG A 90 -8.58 -4.86 -18.47
N TRP A 91 -8.07 -4.68 -19.70
CA TRP A 91 -8.31 -5.63 -20.78
C TRP A 91 -7.79 -7.03 -20.44
N GLY A 92 -6.57 -7.13 -19.89
CA GLY A 92 -5.97 -8.42 -19.54
C GLY A 92 -6.52 -9.09 -18.28
N THR A 93 -7.16 -8.35 -17.38
CA THR A 93 -7.67 -8.88 -16.09
C THR A 93 -9.20 -8.93 -15.99
N GLY A 94 -9.92 -8.27 -16.89
CA GLY A 94 -11.38 -8.14 -16.86
C GLY A 94 -11.91 -7.21 -15.76
N VAL A 95 -11.04 -6.40 -15.12
CA VAL A 95 -11.42 -5.55 -13.99
C VAL A 95 -12.19 -4.31 -14.45
N ALA A 96 -13.25 -3.96 -13.70
CA ALA A 96 -14.05 -2.77 -13.93
C ALA A 96 -13.24 -1.47 -13.78
N GLY A 97 -13.70 -0.41 -14.44
CA GLY A 97 -12.95 0.84 -14.50
C GLY A 97 -12.78 1.58 -13.19
N GLY A 98 -13.85 1.66 -12.40
CA GLY A 98 -13.78 2.21 -11.04
C GLY A 98 -12.78 1.41 -10.22
N THR A 99 -12.95 0.08 -10.19
CA THR A 99 -12.07 -0.83 -9.45
C THR A 99 -10.59 -0.67 -9.84
N MET A 100 -10.25 -0.60 -11.12
CA MET A 100 -8.85 -0.37 -11.54
C MET A 100 -8.33 0.98 -11.05
N THR A 101 -9.16 2.02 -11.08
CA THR A 101 -8.79 3.36 -10.61
C THR A 101 -8.52 3.35 -9.10
N ASP A 102 -9.34 2.64 -8.34
CA ASP A 102 -9.17 2.44 -6.91
C ASP A 102 -7.86 1.69 -6.62
N TRP A 103 -7.64 0.54 -7.28
CA TRP A 103 -6.42 -0.26 -7.11
C TRP A 103 -5.15 0.49 -7.53
N ALA A 104 -5.19 1.27 -8.60
CA ALA A 104 -4.08 2.15 -8.97
C ALA A 104 -3.82 3.23 -7.90
N SER A 105 -4.86 3.69 -7.20
CA SER A 105 -4.72 4.65 -6.10
C SER A 105 -4.12 4.00 -4.86
N PHE A 106 -4.58 2.81 -4.48
CA PHE A 106 -3.98 2.03 -3.38
C PHE A 106 -2.51 1.71 -3.65
N CYS A 107 -2.14 1.32 -4.87
CA CYS A 107 -0.74 1.07 -5.22
C CYS A 107 0.09 2.36 -5.10
N ARG A 108 -0.43 3.52 -5.56
CA ARG A 108 0.23 4.82 -5.42
C ARG A 108 0.42 5.20 -3.95
N GLU A 109 -0.57 4.99 -3.09
CA GLU A 109 -0.46 5.27 -1.66
C GLU A 109 0.65 4.45 -0.99
N VAL A 110 0.77 3.16 -1.34
CA VAL A 110 1.86 2.30 -0.85
C VAL A 110 3.22 2.83 -1.31
N VAL A 111 3.36 3.22 -2.59
CA VAL A 111 4.60 3.79 -3.12
C VAL A 111 4.95 5.10 -2.42
N VAL A 112 3.97 6.00 -2.26
CA VAL A 112 4.18 7.28 -1.58
C VAL A 112 4.63 7.07 -0.14
N ASN A 113 3.98 6.16 0.59
CA ASN A 113 4.39 5.82 1.95
C ASN A 113 5.80 5.21 1.99
N ALA A 114 6.15 4.34 1.05
CA ALA A 114 7.49 3.79 0.94
C ALA A 114 8.54 4.88 0.68
N VAL A 115 8.26 5.83 -0.22
CA VAL A 115 9.15 6.96 -0.51
C VAL A 115 9.36 7.81 0.74
N PHE A 116 8.32 8.16 1.48
CA PHE A 116 8.47 8.97 2.70
C PHE A 116 9.16 8.21 3.84
N THR A 117 8.84 6.92 4.02
CA THR A 117 9.41 6.10 5.10
C THR A 117 10.89 5.79 4.88
N HIS A 118 11.30 5.59 3.63
CA HIS A 118 12.68 5.26 3.26
C HIS A 118 13.43 6.45 2.66
N SER A 119 12.85 7.65 2.72
CA SER A 119 13.57 8.86 2.33
C SER A 119 14.73 9.08 3.30
N GLY A 120 15.92 9.24 2.76
CA GLY A 120 17.15 9.47 3.51
C GLY A 120 18.04 10.45 2.78
N MET A 121 19.18 10.77 3.40
CA MET A 121 20.23 11.51 2.72
C MET A 121 20.68 10.74 1.48
N ILE A 122 20.71 11.44 0.35
CA ILE A 122 21.19 10.91 -0.92
C ILE A 122 22.43 11.69 -1.39
N GLY A 123 23.28 11.03 -2.18
CA GLY A 123 24.54 11.54 -2.67
C GLY A 123 25.73 11.03 -1.86
N GLY A 124 26.91 11.57 -2.18
CA GLY A 124 28.19 11.11 -1.64
C GLY A 124 29.28 11.21 -2.70
N GLU A 125 30.53 10.97 -2.31
CA GLU A 125 31.63 10.95 -3.26
C GLU A 125 31.41 9.87 -4.33
N GLY A 126 31.49 10.25 -5.61
CA GLY A 126 31.25 9.34 -6.72
C GLY A 126 29.76 9.02 -7.00
N VAL A 127 28.81 9.54 -6.23
CA VAL A 127 27.37 9.31 -6.45
C VAL A 127 26.76 10.46 -7.24
N THR A 128 26.09 10.14 -8.35
CA THR A 128 25.33 11.12 -9.14
C THR A 128 23.88 11.13 -8.69
N VAL A 129 23.38 12.30 -8.29
CA VAL A 129 21.98 12.54 -7.94
C VAL A 129 21.33 13.36 -9.04
N GLU A 130 20.18 12.91 -9.54
CA GLU A 130 19.31 13.70 -10.39
C GLU A 130 18.33 14.48 -9.52
N LEU A 131 18.24 15.78 -9.72
CA LEU A 131 17.32 16.67 -9.00
C LEU A 131 16.27 17.20 -9.98
N ASP A 132 15.01 17.22 -9.54
CA ASP A 132 13.90 17.76 -10.34
C ASP A 132 12.95 18.61 -9.48
N GLU A 133 12.32 19.60 -10.12
CA GLU A 133 11.29 20.45 -9.54
C GLU A 133 10.01 20.36 -10.37
N SER A 134 8.96 19.84 -9.74
CA SER A 134 7.67 19.61 -10.40
C SER A 134 6.53 20.30 -9.67
N MET A 135 5.72 21.10 -10.38
CA MET A 135 4.51 21.71 -9.82
C MET A 135 3.29 20.80 -10.03
N PHE A 136 2.68 20.36 -8.93
CA PHE A 136 1.46 19.57 -8.94
C PHE A 136 0.23 20.49 -8.80
N GLY A 137 -0.37 20.85 -9.93
CA GLY A 137 -1.60 21.64 -9.99
C GLY A 137 -2.75 20.93 -10.70
N ARG A 138 -4.00 21.29 -10.38
CA ARG A 138 -5.18 20.81 -11.11
C ARG A 138 -5.70 21.89 -12.06
N ARG A 139 -5.92 21.54 -13.32
CA ARG A 139 -6.70 22.36 -14.27
C ARG A 139 -8.20 22.18 -13.99
N LYS A 140 -8.99 23.26 -14.09
CA LYS A 140 -10.45 23.15 -14.02
C LYS A 140 -10.95 22.43 -15.30
N TYR A 141 -11.68 21.32 -15.18
CA TYR A 141 -12.19 20.57 -16.36
C TYR A 141 -11.12 20.13 -17.39
N HIS A 142 -9.88 19.91 -16.97
CA HIS A 142 -8.73 19.65 -17.87
C HIS A 142 -8.51 20.73 -18.96
N ARG A 143 -9.11 21.92 -18.82
CA ARG A 143 -9.05 23.04 -19.76
C ARG A 143 -8.73 24.35 -19.03
N GLY A 144 -8.07 25.28 -19.71
CA GLY A 144 -7.75 26.61 -19.16
C GLY A 144 -6.55 26.64 -18.21
N TYR A 145 -6.40 27.76 -17.50
CA TYR A 145 -5.24 28.12 -16.68
C TYR A 145 -4.97 27.09 -15.57
N LEU A 146 -3.70 26.71 -15.43
CA LEU A 146 -3.24 25.84 -14.34
C LEU A 146 -3.28 26.66 -13.05
N ARG A 147 -4.18 26.30 -12.12
CA ARG A 147 -4.20 26.96 -10.81
C ARG A 147 -2.90 26.69 -10.06
N PRO A 148 -2.40 27.67 -9.26
CA PRO A 148 -1.23 27.46 -8.42
C PRO A 148 -1.39 26.17 -7.62
N GLY A 149 -0.40 25.28 -7.78
CA GLY A 149 -0.36 23.97 -7.17
C GLY A 149 0.69 23.88 -6.08
N GLN A 150 0.92 22.67 -5.59
CA GLN A 150 2.03 22.38 -4.68
C GLN A 150 3.30 22.16 -5.50
N TRP A 151 4.35 22.93 -5.26
CA TRP A 151 5.68 22.59 -5.78
C TRP A 151 6.26 21.44 -4.97
N VAL A 152 6.91 20.51 -5.67
CA VAL A 152 7.63 19.40 -5.06
C VAL A 152 9.03 19.37 -5.66
N PHE A 153 10.01 19.36 -4.77
CA PHE A 153 11.40 19.14 -5.11
C PHE A 153 11.75 17.70 -4.80
N GLY A 154 12.35 17.01 -5.77
CA GLY A 154 12.72 15.62 -5.63
C GLY A 154 14.17 15.39 -6.02
N GLY A 155 14.72 14.30 -5.51
CA GLY A 155 16.02 13.81 -5.93
C GLY A 155 16.03 12.29 -5.99
N VAL A 156 16.76 11.73 -6.95
CA VAL A 156 17.00 10.29 -7.07
C VAL A 156 18.47 10.00 -7.34
N GLU A 157 19.04 9.06 -6.61
CA GLU A 157 20.38 8.54 -6.87
C GLU A 157 20.37 7.61 -8.08
N ARG A 158 21.29 7.85 -9.02
CA ARG A 158 21.50 6.91 -10.12
C ARG A 158 22.08 5.60 -9.58
N GLY A 159 21.45 4.49 -9.94
CA GLY A 159 21.90 3.14 -9.61
C GLY A 159 21.22 2.52 -8.39
N SER A 160 21.11 3.25 -7.27
CA SER A 160 20.43 2.74 -6.07
C SER A 160 18.90 2.95 -6.12
N GLY A 161 18.43 4.00 -6.80
CA GLY A 161 17.02 4.40 -6.79
C GLY A 161 16.55 5.02 -5.47
N CYS A 162 17.46 5.26 -4.51
CA CYS A 162 17.16 6.04 -3.31
C CYS A 162 16.67 7.42 -3.70
N CYS A 163 15.57 7.87 -3.11
CA CYS A 163 14.96 9.14 -3.47
C CYS A 163 14.35 9.87 -2.28
N PHE A 164 14.14 11.18 -2.46
CA PHE A 164 13.33 11.99 -1.56
C PHE A 164 12.35 12.83 -2.36
N LEU A 165 11.26 13.24 -1.71
CA LEU A 165 10.30 14.21 -2.21
C LEU A 165 9.96 15.20 -1.09
N VAL A 166 10.16 16.50 -1.34
CA VAL A 166 9.92 17.56 -0.36
C VAL A 166 8.96 18.59 -0.97
N PRO A 167 7.80 18.85 -0.34
CA PRO A 167 6.94 19.96 -0.75
C PRO A 167 7.64 21.30 -0.45
N VAL A 168 7.64 22.21 -1.42
CA VAL A 168 8.20 23.56 -1.33
C VAL A 168 7.17 24.61 -1.75
N GLU A 169 7.33 25.85 -1.29
CA GLU A 169 6.36 26.92 -1.57
C GLU A 169 6.55 27.54 -2.96
N THR A 170 7.78 27.60 -3.45
CA THR A 170 8.19 28.27 -4.70
C THR A 170 9.20 27.42 -5.45
N CYS A 171 9.32 27.58 -6.78
CA CYS A 171 10.50 27.14 -7.54
C CYS A 171 11.58 28.23 -7.47
N ASP A 172 12.61 28.04 -6.66
CA ASP A 172 13.72 28.99 -6.56
C ASP A 172 15.08 28.28 -6.43
N ALA A 173 16.14 28.94 -6.92
CA ALA A 173 17.50 28.37 -6.91
C ALA A 173 18.06 28.08 -5.49
N LYS A 174 17.34 28.45 -4.42
CA LYS A 174 17.74 28.22 -3.03
C LYS A 174 17.12 26.94 -2.44
N ILE A 175 16.24 26.26 -3.16
CA ILE A 175 15.62 25.00 -2.74
C ILE A 175 16.64 23.93 -2.33
N PRO A 176 17.75 23.68 -3.08
CA PRO A 176 18.69 22.63 -2.72
C PRO A 176 19.28 22.80 -1.31
N ALA A 177 19.54 24.05 -0.90
CA ALA A 177 20.05 24.37 0.44
C ALA A 177 18.99 24.18 1.55
N ARG A 178 17.71 24.44 1.24
CA ARG A 178 16.57 24.29 2.18
C ARG A 178 16.11 22.83 2.32
N ALA A 179 16.25 22.03 1.26
CA ALA A 179 15.93 20.61 1.30
C ALA A 179 16.93 19.86 2.20
N ASN A 180 18.22 20.19 2.10
CA ASN A 180 19.27 19.51 2.87
C ASN A 180 19.09 19.59 4.40
N SER A 181 18.41 20.63 4.93
CA SER A 181 18.09 20.74 6.36
C SER A 181 16.86 19.93 6.80
N ARG A 182 16.08 19.38 5.85
CA ARG A 182 14.85 18.62 6.11
C ARG A 182 15.02 17.09 5.96
N VAL A 183 16.11 16.61 5.35
CA VAL A 183 16.31 15.18 5.02
C VAL A 183 17.38 14.48 5.88
N GLY A 184 17.83 15.06 7.00
CA GLY A 184 18.79 14.41 7.91
C GLY A 184 19.75 15.41 8.57
N PRO A 185 20.63 14.96 9.49
CA PRO A 185 21.57 15.86 10.15
C PRO A 185 22.56 16.45 9.13
N PRO A 186 23.06 17.68 9.36
CA PRO A 186 23.87 18.40 8.39
C PRO A 186 25.15 17.62 8.04
N TRP A 187 25.46 17.59 6.74
CA TRP A 187 26.72 17.08 6.21
C TRP A 187 27.92 17.68 6.98
N ASN A 188 28.68 16.82 7.67
CA ASN A 188 29.84 17.24 8.46
C ASN A 188 31.05 17.44 7.55
N LYS A 189 31.49 18.69 7.40
CA LYS A 189 32.61 19.10 6.54
C LYS A 189 34.00 18.66 7.03
N ASN A 190 34.09 17.89 8.13
CA ASN A 190 35.34 17.71 8.87
C ASN A 190 36.02 16.34 8.71
N ASN A 191 35.64 15.51 7.73
CA ASN A 191 36.42 14.31 7.41
C ASN A 191 37.20 14.54 6.10
N HIS A 192 38.36 15.17 6.26
CA HIS A 192 39.50 15.07 5.35
C HIS A 192 40.45 13.99 5.85
#